data_AF-A0A8T0XKC6-F1
#
_entry.id   AF-A0A8T0XKC6-F1
#
_cell.length_a   1.000
_cell.length_b   1.000
_cell.length_c   1.000
_cell.angle_alpha   90.00
_cell.angle_beta   90.00
_cell.angle_gamma   90.00
#
_symmetry.space_group_name_H-M   'P 1'
#
loop_
_entity.id
_entity.type
_entity.pdbx_description
1 polymer ?
#
loop_
_entity_poly.entity_id
_entity_poly.type
_entity_poly.pdbx_seq_one_letter_code
_entity_poly.pdbx_strand_id
1 'polypeptide(L)'
;MATRPGPLTEWPWQRLGNFKYVVMAPVVVHGARRVAGGGWGDIDLAFALILPSLLLRYWFHRALHHHFLYSRYHSHHHSSIVTEPITSVIHPFAEHMVYYFLFAIPMLTTVYMGNASVLGFVLYIAYIDFMNNMGHCNFELVPKWVFQLFPPLKYLMYTPSFHSLHHTQFRTNYSLFMPFYDYIYNTMDKSSDQLYQSSLRGTEETPDLVHLTHMTDLQSAYHLRIGFASIASKPSNRSMWYMWTLWPLAWLSMVFAWVYGSSAFVVERIKLKKLTMQTWAIPRYNFQYGLNWERESINDLIEKAILDADARGVKVLSLGLLNQAKQLNGGGELFRQKYPKLRVRLVDGSGLATAVVLKSIPHDAKQVFLQAGPSKIACATASALCEKGVKVIMNPKKEYDMLKSQIADSRASYLKNSSNHMPQIWLVDSIDDKEQKMAPQGTIFIPISQFPIKKIRKDCTYLSTPAMKIPETMQNIHACENWLPRKVMSAWRIAGILHALEGWTMHECGDAMMDAEKAWSAAISHGFVPLTKA
;
A
#
# COMPACT_ATOMS: atom_id res chain seq x y z
N MET A 1 -14.71 9.61 7.59
CA MET A 1 -14.09 8.29 7.80
C MET A 1 -13.74 7.62 6.49
N ALA A 2 -12.78 6.68 6.54
CA ALA A 2 -12.50 5.83 5.39
C ALA A 2 -13.75 5.08 4.92
N THR A 3 -13.92 4.96 3.61
CA THR A 3 -15.15 4.48 2.95
C THR A 3 -15.28 2.95 2.90
N ARG A 4 -14.34 2.21 3.47
CA ARG A 4 -14.42 0.75 3.62
C ARG A 4 -14.11 0.33 5.06
N PRO A 5 -14.76 -0.72 5.55
CA PRO A 5 -14.39 -1.36 6.81
C PRO A 5 -12.94 -1.85 6.73
N GLY A 6 -12.29 -2.00 7.88
CA GLY A 6 -10.89 -2.38 7.94
C GLY A 6 -10.43 -3.80 7.82
N PRO A 7 -9.08 -4.00 7.75
CA PRO A 7 -8.48 -5.24 8.21
C PRO A 7 -9.15 -5.65 9.51
N LEU A 8 -9.56 -6.92 9.59
CA LEU A 8 -10.30 -7.54 10.70
C LEU A 8 -11.84 -7.38 10.70
N THR A 9 -12.43 -6.45 9.93
CA THR A 9 -13.90 -6.37 9.76
C THR A 9 -14.41 -7.25 8.62
N GLU A 10 -13.67 -7.32 7.50
CA GLU A 10 -13.77 -8.42 6.53
C GLU A 10 -12.35 -8.85 6.12
N TRP A 11 -12.12 -10.16 6.08
CA TRP A 11 -10.87 -10.88 5.76
C TRP A 11 -9.78 -10.96 6.86
N PRO A 12 -9.19 -12.16 7.15
CA PRO A 12 -9.54 -13.52 6.72
C PRO A 12 -10.43 -14.29 7.73
N TRP A 13 -10.94 -13.64 8.77
CA TRP A 13 -11.58 -14.31 9.92
C TRP A 13 -13.02 -14.77 9.71
N GLN A 14 -13.60 -14.50 8.53
CA GLN A 14 -14.97 -14.89 8.22
C GLN A 14 -15.14 -16.43 8.17
N ARG A 15 -14.09 -17.16 7.78
CA ARG A 15 -14.07 -18.64 7.77
C ARG A 15 -13.69 -19.30 9.11
N LEU A 16 -13.14 -18.55 10.06
CA LEU A 16 -12.69 -19.08 11.36
C LEU A 16 -13.81 -19.12 12.42
N GLY A 17 -15.00 -18.60 12.12
CA GLY A 17 -16.14 -18.65 13.03
C GLY A 17 -15.79 -18.14 14.44
N ASN A 18 -16.06 -18.95 15.47
CA ASN A 18 -15.76 -18.63 16.87
C ASN A 18 -14.31 -18.90 17.29
N PHE A 19 -13.45 -19.48 16.44
CA PHE A 19 -12.07 -19.84 16.82
C PHE A 19 -11.14 -18.63 17.01
N LYS A 20 -11.47 -17.47 16.44
CA LYS A 20 -10.74 -16.20 16.66
C LYS A 20 -10.71 -15.74 18.12
N TYR A 21 -11.62 -16.25 18.97
CA TYR A 21 -11.71 -15.89 20.38
C TYR A 21 -10.85 -16.75 21.30
N VAL A 22 -10.23 -17.81 20.78
CA VAL A 22 -9.25 -18.62 21.53
C VAL A 22 -8.07 -17.76 21.99
N VAL A 23 -7.74 -16.68 21.27
CA VAL A 23 -6.70 -15.71 21.65
C VAL A 23 -7.08 -14.90 22.90
N MET A 24 -8.38 -14.64 23.11
CA MET A 24 -8.91 -13.93 24.29
C MET A 24 -9.23 -14.87 25.45
N ALA A 25 -9.36 -16.18 25.19
CA ALA A 25 -9.71 -17.18 26.19
C ALA A 25 -8.78 -17.18 27.42
N PRO A 26 -7.45 -17.03 27.31
CA PRO A 26 -6.58 -16.94 28.48
C PRO A 26 -6.91 -15.73 29.38
N VAL A 27 -7.25 -14.59 28.78
CA VAL A 27 -7.59 -13.36 29.50
C VAL A 27 -8.96 -13.47 30.18
N VAL A 28 -9.95 -14.00 29.47
CA VAL A 28 -11.30 -14.22 30.01
C VAL A 28 -11.28 -15.28 31.12
N VAL A 29 -10.56 -16.39 30.92
CA VAL A 29 -10.41 -17.45 31.93
C VAL A 29 -9.61 -16.96 33.14
N HIS A 30 -8.56 -16.18 32.95
CA HIS A 30 -7.82 -15.58 34.07
C HIS A 30 -8.66 -14.57 34.86
N GLY A 31 -9.41 -13.71 34.17
CA GLY A 31 -10.35 -12.77 34.78
C GLY A 31 -11.46 -13.47 35.56
N ALA A 32 -12.11 -14.46 34.94
CA ALA A 32 -13.16 -15.26 35.58
C ALA A 32 -12.63 -16.05 36.79
N ARG A 33 -11.41 -16.61 36.70
CA ARG A 33 -10.77 -17.35 37.80
C ARG A 33 -10.41 -16.44 38.98
N ARG A 34 -10.00 -15.19 38.73
CA ARG A 34 -9.76 -14.22 39.81
C ARG A 34 -11.04 -13.81 40.52
N VAL A 35 -12.10 -13.51 39.75
CA VAL A 35 -13.41 -13.14 40.31
C VAL A 35 -14.04 -14.31 41.09
N ALA A 36 -13.92 -15.53 40.57
CA ALA A 36 -14.48 -16.72 41.21
C ALA A 36 -13.64 -17.23 42.40
N GLY A 37 -12.33 -16.97 42.42
CA GLY A 37 -11.42 -17.47 43.46
C GLY A 37 -11.17 -16.54 44.65
N GLY A 38 -11.24 -15.22 44.46
CA GLY A 38 -10.88 -14.22 45.47
C GLY A 38 -12.04 -13.35 46.01
N GLY A 39 -13.23 -13.46 45.42
CA GLY A 39 -14.34 -12.53 45.70
C GLY A 39 -14.05 -11.09 45.22
N TRP A 40 -14.99 -10.18 45.45
CA TRP A 40 -14.86 -8.76 45.03
C TRP A 40 -13.78 -7.98 45.81
N GLY A 41 -13.25 -8.54 46.91
CA GLY A 41 -12.22 -7.94 47.75
C GLY A 41 -10.79 -8.02 47.18
N ASP A 42 -10.56 -8.88 46.19
CA ASP A 42 -9.27 -9.03 45.48
C ASP A 42 -9.18 -8.17 44.20
N ILE A 43 -10.18 -7.30 43.96
CA ILE A 43 -10.07 -6.25 42.95
C ILE A 43 -9.05 -5.24 43.50
N ASP A 44 -7.81 -5.33 43.02
CA ASP A 44 -6.72 -4.40 43.34
C ASP A 44 -7.27 -2.97 43.28
N LEU A 45 -7.15 -2.21 44.37
CA LEU A 45 -7.73 -0.85 44.50
C LEU A 45 -7.27 0.06 43.35
N ALA A 46 -6.13 -0.27 42.74
CA ALA A 46 -5.63 0.35 41.52
C ALA A 46 -6.57 0.21 40.30
N PHE A 47 -7.26 -0.92 40.11
CA PHE A 47 -8.31 -1.06 39.10
C PHE A 47 -9.53 -0.20 39.43
N ALA A 48 -9.83 -0.02 40.73
CA ALA A 48 -10.91 0.86 41.17
C ALA A 48 -10.62 2.33 40.84
N LEU A 49 -9.35 2.75 40.80
CA LEU A 49 -8.94 4.12 40.43
C LEU A 49 -8.88 4.38 38.91
N ILE A 50 -9.06 3.37 38.05
CA ILE A 50 -9.19 3.57 36.60
C ILE A 50 -10.43 4.40 36.28
N LEU A 51 -11.57 4.11 36.90
CA LEU A 51 -12.80 4.87 36.62
C LEU A 51 -12.69 6.34 37.07
N PRO A 52 -12.25 6.66 38.31
CA PRO A 52 -11.94 8.02 38.71
C PRO A 52 -10.93 8.74 37.81
N SER A 53 -9.85 8.07 37.38
CA SER A 53 -8.85 8.71 36.51
C SER A 53 -9.42 9.03 35.13
N LEU A 54 -10.27 8.16 34.56
CA LEU A 54 -11.00 8.42 33.32
C LEU A 54 -12.02 9.57 33.46
N LEU A 55 -12.67 9.70 34.62
CA LEU A 55 -13.55 10.84 34.91
C LEU A 55 -12.78 12.16 34.98
N LEU A 56 -11.64 12.19 35.68
CA LEU A 56 -10.76 13.36 35.73
C LEU A 56 -10.27 13.75 34.33
N ARG A 57 -9.89 12.75 33.52
CA ARG A 57 -9.50 12.93 32.12
C ARG A 57 -10.63 13.50 31.27
N TYR A 58 -11.87 13.03 31.45
CA TYR A 58 -13.05 13.57 30.76
C TYR A 58 -13.22 15.07 31.04
N TRP A 59 -13.18 15.47 32.32
CA TRP A 59 -13.34 16.88 32.70
C TRP A 59 -12.19 17.76 32.23
N PHE A 60 -10.95 17.27 32.33
CA PHE A 60 -9.79 17.98 31.80
C PHE A 60 -9.91 18.17 30.28
N HIS A 61 -10.25 17.11 29.55
CA HIS A 61 -10.44 17.19 28.11
C HIS A 61 -11.57 18.16 27.75
N ARG A 62 -12.71 18.12 28.45
CA ARG A 62 -13.79 19.08 28.25
C ARG A 62 -13.35 20.53 28.54
N ALA A 63 -12.53 20.75 29.57
CA ALA A 63 -11.96 22.07 29.87
C ALA A 63 -11.02 22.56 28.75
N LEU A 64 -10.24 21.67 28.13
CA LEU A 64 -9.39 22.00 26.97
C LEU A 64 -10.19 22.52 25.78
N HIS A 65 -11.49 22.20 25.67
CA HIS A 65 -12.39 22.74 24.66
C HIS A 65 -12.99 24.11 25.01
N HIS A 66 -12.67 24.67 26.18
CA HIS A 66 -12.92 26.07 26.46
C HIS A 66 -12.00 26.95 25.59
N HIS A 67 -12.54 28.01 24.99
CA HIS A 67 -11.87 28.82 23.96
C HIS A 67 -10.41 29.21 24.31
N PHE A 68 -10.14 29.56 25.56
CA PHE A 68 -8.81 29.95 26.03
C PHE A 68 -7.78 28.81 26.01
N LEU A 69 -8.16 27.62 26.47
CA LEU A 69 -7.30 26.44 26.51
C LEU A 69 -7.21 25.78 25.14
N TYR A 70 -8.29 25.79 24.38
CA TYR A 70 -8.33 25.23 23.03
C TYR A 70 -7.30 25.90 22.13
N SER A 71 -7.31 27.24 22.06
CA SER A 71 -6.40 27.97 21.17
C SER A 71 -4.92 27.78 21.53
N ARG A 72 -4.60 27.44 22.79
CA ARG A 72 -3.22 27.36 23.31
C ARG A 72 -2.67 25.94 23.41
N TYR A 73 -3.53 24.97 23.70
CA TYR A 73 -3.12 23.60 24.00
C TYR A 73 -3.74 22.61 23.01
N HIS A 74 -5.04 22.68 22.78
CA HIS A 74 -5.73 21.55 22.13
C HIS A 74 -5.99 21.71 20.63
N SER A 75 -5.89 22.93 20.08
CA SER A 75 -6.18 23.22 18.67
C SER A 75 -5.22 22.52 17.69
N HIS A 76 -3.96 22.31 18.08
CA HIS A 76 -3.01 21.61 17.21
C HIS A 76 -3.36 20.13 17.06
N HIS A 77 -3.78 19.47 18.15
CA HIS A 77 -4.29 18.09 18.11
C HIS A 77 -5.47 17.97 17.13
N HIS A 78 -6.41 18.91 17.24
CA HIS A 78 -7.61 19.00 16.40
C HIS A 78 -7.38 19.53 14.97
N SER A 79 -6.17 19.99 14.65
CA SER A 79 -5.83 20.33 13.26
C SER A 79 -5.87 19.10 12.35
N SER A 80 -5.80 17.91 12.94
CA SER A 80 -5.98 16.62 12.27
C SER A 80 -7.45 16.16 12.31
N ILE A 81 -8.33 16.85 11.58
CA ILE A 81 -9.77 16.52 11.50
C ILE A 81 -9.99 15.08 11.00
N VAL A 82 -9.16 14.65 10.05
CA VAL A 82 -9.08 13.25 9.62
C VAL A 82 -7.94 12.61 10.40
N THR A 83 -8.28 12.03 11.55
CA THR A 83 -7.28 11.52 12.50
C THR A 83 -6.39 10.45 11.88
N GLU A 84 -5.14 10.40 12.30
CA GLU A 84 -4.23 9.27 12.06
C GLU A 84 -3.73 8.75 13.41
N PRO A 85 -3.26 7.49 13.53
CA PRO A 85 -2.80 6.95 14.82
C PRO A 85 -1.79 7.87 15.53
N ILE A 86 -0.92 8.56 14.77
CA ILE A 86 0.04 9.52 15.32
C ILE A 86 -0.61 10.75 15.97
N THR A 87 -1.80 11.16 15.54
CA THR A 87 -2.58 12.24 16.18
C THR A 87 -2.82 11.95 17.66
N SER A 88 -2.90 10.67 18.05
CA SER A 88 -3.15 10.23 19.42
C SER A 88 -2.10 10.66 20.45
N VAL A 89 -0.89 11.01 19.99
CA VAL A 89 0.25 11.41 20.84
C VAL A 89 0.73 12.83 20.58
N ILE A 90 0.13 13.56 19.64
CA ILE A 90 0.50 14.94 19.32
C ILE A 90 -0.32 15.89 20.20
N HIS A 91 0.30 16.33 21.30
CA HIS A 91 -0.21 17.34 22.21
C HIS A 91 0.93 18.28 22.63
N PRO A 92 0.65 19.55 22.98
CA PRO A 92 1.65 20.41 23.59
C PRO A 92 2.14 19.86 24.92
N PHE A 93 3.38 20.20 25.27
CA PHE A 93 4.10 19.62 26.42
C PHE A 93 3.28 19.59 27.71
N ALA A 94 2.64 20.71 28.09
CA ALA A 94 1.87 20.80 29.33
C ALA A 94 0.62 19.90 29.33
N GLU A 95 -0.11 19.84 28.20
CA GLU A 95 -1.25 18.93 28.03
C GLU A 95 -0.80 17.47 28.14
N HIS A 96 0.34 17.16 27.53
CA HIS A 96 0.94 15.82 27.56
C HIS A 96 1.33 15.38 28.97
N MET A 97 1.91 16.29 29.78
CA MET A 97 2.25 16.01 31.19
C MET A 97 1.01 15.68 32.03
N VAL A 98 -0.09 16.43 31.85
CA VAL A 98 -1.34 16.15 32.56
C VAL A 98 -1.90 14.79 32.17
N TYR A 99 -1.94 14.45 30.88
CA TYR A 99 -2.39 13.13 30.45
C TYR A 99 -1.51 12.00 30.97
N TYR A 100 -0.18 12.14 30.95
CA TYR A 100 0.72 11.15 31.53
C TYR A 100 0.47 10.93 33.01
N PHE A 101 0.30 12.01 33.78
CA PHE A 101 -0.01 11.91 35.21
C PHE A 101 -1.34 11.17 35.43
N LEU A 102 -2.40 11.55 34.69
CA LEU A 102 -3.71 10.91 34.79
C LEU A 102 -3.65 9.41 34.48
N PHE A 103 -2.92 9.01 33.43
CA PHE A 103 -2.74 7.60 33.10
C PHE A 103 -1.80 6.87 34.06
N ALA A 104 -0.88 7.57 34.74
CA ALA A 104 0.00 6.97 35.72
C ALA A 104 -0.69 6.68 37.07
N ILE A 105 -1.84 7.30 37.39
CA ILE A 105 -2.53 7.13 38.67
C ILE A 105 -2.76 5.64 39.03
N PRO A 106 -3.35 4.79 38.16
CA PRO A 106 -3.52 3.36 38.47
C PRO A 106 -2.18 2.64 38.70
N MET A 107 -1.16 2.95 37.89
CA MET A 107 0.17 2.34 38.02
C MET A 107 0.83 2.73 39.34
N LEU A 108 0.91 4.02 39.65
CA LEU A 108 1.49 4.53 40.90
C LEU A 108 0.77 3.98 42.13
N THR A 109 -0.55 3.78 42.02
CA THR A 109 -1.33 3.16 43.10
C THR A 109 -0.92 1.71 43.33
N THR A 110 -0.76 0.89 42.29
CA THR A 110 -0.26 -0.49 42.48
C THR A 110 1.15 -0.51 43.09
N VAL A 111 2.04 0.44 42.72
CA VAL A 111 3.37 0.55 43.34
C VAL A 111 3.24 0.86 44.81
N TYR A 112 2.45 1.89 45.15
CA TYR A 112 2.25 2.34 46.51
C TYR A 112 1.64 1.24 47.40
N MET A 113 0.71 0.46 46.86
CA MET A 113 0.08 -0.66 47.55
C MET A 113 0.95 -1.92 47.64
N GLY A 114 2.13 -1.95 47.00
CA GLY A 114 3.01 -3.12 46.97
C GLY A 114 2.56 -4.25 46.03
N ASN A 115 1.55 -4.00 45.18
CA ASN A 115 0.97 -4.97 44.25
C ASN A 115 1.50 -4.84 42.81
N ALA A 116 2.52 -4.00 42.59
CA ALA A 116 3.02 -3.72 41.25
C ALA A 116 3.55 -4.98 40.54
N SER A 117 3.14 -5.14 39.29
CA SER A 117 3.59 -6.21 38.41
C SER A 117 4.18 -5.62 37.14
N VAL A 118 5.39 -6.05 36.77
CA VAL A 118 6.03 -5.68 35.50
C VAL A 118 5.13 -6.04 34.32
N LEU A 119 4.55 -7.24 34.34
CA LEU A 119 3.61 -7.67 33.29
C LEU A 119 2.34 -6.80 33.29
N GLY A 120 1.82 -6.44 34.46
CA GLY A 120 0.67 -5.55 34.59
C GLY A 120 0.92 -4.18 33.97
N PHE A 121 2.11 -3.60 34.18
CA PHE A 121 2.50 -2.32 33.58
C PHE A 121 2.62 -2.40 32.07
N VAL A 122 3.29 -3.43 31.57
CA VAL A 122 3.44 -3.66 30.14
C VAL A 122 2.07 -3.79 29.47
N LEU A 123 1.16 -4.60 30.04
CA LEU A 123 -0.18 -4.79 29.49
C LEU A 123 -1.03 -3.53 29.57
N TYR A 124 -0.94 -2.76 30.65
CA TYR A 124 -1.70 -1.52 30.82
C TYR A 124 -1.25 -0.43 29.83
N ILE A 125 0.06 -0.23 29.69
CA ILE A 125 0.62 0.71 28.70
C ILE A 125 0.23 0.29 27.29
N ALA A 126 0.43 -1.00 26.96
CA ALA A 126 0.05 -1.54 25.65
C ALA A 126 -1.44 -1.35 25.36
N TYR A 127 -2.31 -1.52 26.36
CA TYR A 127 -3.75 -1.31 26.23
C TYR A 127 -4.10 0.16 25.97
N ILE A 128 -3.54 1.11 26.73
CA ILE A 128 -3.76 2.54 26.54
C ILE A 128 -3.34 2.96 25.14
N ASP A 129 -2.11 2.59 24.75
CA ASP A 129 -1.57 2.95 23.45
C ASP A 129 -2.39 2.33 22.32
N PHE A 130 -2.75 1.05 22.44
CA PHE A 130 -3.60 0.38 21.46
C PHE A 130 -4.94 1.08 21.31
N MET A 131 -5.64 1.31 22.43
CA MET A 131 -6.96 1.92 22.41
C MET A 131 -6.90 3.35 21.88
N ASN A 132 -5.87 4.13 22.20
CA ASN A 132 -5.74 5.52 21.76
C ASN A 132 -5.42 5.59 20.26
N ASN A 133 -4.51 4.74 19.78
CA ASN A 133 -4.24 4.59 18.35
C ASN A 133 -5.46 4.09 17.57
N MET A 134 -6.23 3.16 18.15
CA MET A 134 -7.49 2.67 17.58
C MET A 134 -8.48 3.83 17.39
N GLY A 135 -8.71 4.67 18.40
CA GLY A 135 -9.63 5.81 18.28
C GLY A 135 -9.24 6.80 17.17
N HIS A 136 -7.93 6.95 16.92
CA HIS A 136 -7.39 7.89 15.93
C HIS A 136 -7.10 7.27 14.57
N CYS A 137 -7.35 5.98 14.34
CA CYS A 137 -7.02 5.35 13.06
C CYS A 137 -7.96 5.74 11.90
N ASN A 138 -9.02 6.52 12.19
CA ASN A 138 -10.03 7.03 11.23
C ASN A 138 -10.73 5.91 10.43
N PHE A 139 -10.90 4.77 11.09
CA PHE A 139 -11.38 3.58 10.45
C PHE A 139 -12.03 2.61 11.42
N GLU A 140 -13.24 2.18 11.07
CA GLU A 140 -14.02 1.33 11.96
C GLU A 140 -13.54 -0.12 11.91
N LEU A 141 -12.98 -0.58 13.02
CA LEU A 141 -12.46 -1.94 13.20
C LEU A 141 -13.27 -2.75 14.21
N VAL A 142 -14.20 -2.13 14.94
CA VAL A 142 -15.03 -2.81 15.93
C VAL A 142 -16.27 -3.39 15.25
N PRO A 143 -16.37 -4.71 15.06
CA PRO A 143 -17.46 -5.31 14.33
C PRO A 143 -18.76 -5.30 15.13
N LYS A 144 -19.90 -5.19 14.44
CA LYS A 144 -21.24 -5.04 15.04
C LYS A 144 -21.59 -6.13 16.05
N TRP A 145 -21.16 -7.37 15.81
CA TRP A 145 -21.48 -8.51 16.66
C TRP A 145 -20.92 -8.35 18.08
N VAL A 146 -19.83 -7.60 18.28
CA VAL A 146 -19.24 -7.35 19.61
C VAL A 146 -20.26 -6.67 20.53
N PHE A 147 -20.93 -5.64 20.01
CA PHE A 147 -21.98 -4.92 20.74
C PHE A 147 -23.31 -5.67 20.75
N GLN A 148 -23.52 -6.65 19.87
CA GLN A 148 -24.70 -7.52 19.94
C GLN A 148 -24.53 -8.61 21.02
N LEU A 149 -23.31 -9.15 21.18
CA LEU A 149 -22.99 -10.16 22.17
C LEU A 149 -23.00 -9.60 23.60
N PHE A 150 -22.44 -8.40 23.78
CA PHE A 150 -22.45 -7.70 25.07
C PHE A 150 -22.82 -6.22 24.89
N PRO A 151 -24.12 -5.89 24.80
CA PRO A 151 -24.60 -4.51 24.60
C PRO A 151 -24.04 -3.46 25.56
N PRO A 152 -23.82 -3.75 26.87
CA PRO A 152 -23.22 -2.78 27.78
C PRO A 152 -21.81 -2.32 27.37
N LEU A 153 -21.08 -3.09 26.54
CA LEU A 153 -19.74 -2.73 26.09
C LEU A 153 -19.72 -1.39 25.34
N LYS A 154 -20.81 -1.03 24.65
CA LYS A 154 -20.93 0.26 23.94
C LYS A 154 -20.64 1.46 24.85
N TYR A 155 -20.96 1.36 26.14
CA TYR A 155 -20.70 2.41 27.12
C TYR A 155 -19.29 2.35 27.69
N LEU A 156 -18.67 1.16 27.68
CA LEU A 156 -17.36 0.91 28.28
C LEU A 156 -16.19 1.02 27.30
N MET A 157 -16.47 0.95 26.00
CA MET A 157 -15.49 0.94 24.92
C MET A 157 -15.94 1.84 23.77
N TYR A 158 -15.18 2.90 23.50
CA TYR A 158 -15.39 3.77 22.34
C TYR A 158 -14.90 3.10 21.05
N THR A 159 -15.41 3.58 19.92
CA THR A 159 -14.98 3.15 18.59
C THR A 159 -14.21 4.25 17.88
N PRO A 160 -13.42 3.91 16.84
CA PRO A 160 -12.84 4.90 15.94
C PRO A 160 -13.87 5.89 15.39
N SER A 161 -15.09 5.42 15.08
CA SER A 161 -16.18 6.29 14.62
C SER A 161 -16.61 7.32 15.67
N PHE A 162 -16.72 6.88 16.94
CA PHE A 162 -17.09 7.75 18.05
C PHE A 162 -16.08 8.88 18.24
N HIS A 163 -14.79 8.56 18.21
CA HIS A 163 -13.72 9.55 18.39
C HIS A 163 -13.50 10.44 17.16
N SER A 164 -13.71 9.91 15.95
CA SER A 164 -13.67 10.73 14.74
C SER A 164 -14.76 11.83 14.76
N LEU A 165 -15.92 11.58 15.37
CA LEU A 165 -16.92 12.63 15.58
C LEU A 165 -16.43 13.74 16.50
N HIS A 166 -15.66 13.40 17.53
CA HIS A 166 -15.06 14.40 18.41
C HIS A 166 -14.17 15.37 17.62
N HIS A 167 -13.30 14.86 16.74
CA HIS A 167 -12.41 15.65 15.87
C HIS A 167 -13.12 16.44 14.76
N THR A 168 -14.40 16.15 14.49
CA THR A 168 -15.17 16.85 13.45
C THR A 168 -16.20 17.82 14.01
N GLN A 169 -16.80 17.52 15.16
CA GLN A 169 -17.81 18.35 15.81
C GLN A 169 -17.25 19.20 16.96
N PHE A 170 -16.08 18.84 17.49
CA PHE A 170 -15.32 19.51 18.56
C PHE A 170 -16.02 19.59 19.94
N ARG A 171 -17.36 19.61 19.98
CA ARG A 171 -18.15 19.88 21.20
C ARG A 171 -18.92 18.66 21.73
N THR A 172 -18.59 17.48 21.23
CA THR A 172 -19.26 16.21 21.54
C THR A 172 -18.21 15.11 21.71
N ASN A 173 -18.58 14.00 22.36
CA ASN A 173 -17.76 12.79 22.50
C ASN A 173 -16.40 13.05 23.19
N TYR A 174 -16.40 13.63 24.39
CA TYR A 174 -15.17 13.98 25.13
C TYR A 174 -14.50 12.80 25.84
N SER A 175 -15.17 11.68 26.02
CA SER A 175 -14.57 10.49 26.63
C SER A 175 -13.50 9.88 25.73
N LEU A 176 -12.41 9.43 26.34
CA LEU A 176 -11.47 8.50 25.73
C LEU A 176 -11.69 7.14 26.38
N PHE A 177 -11.67 6.08 25.58
CA PHE A 177 -11.92 4.69 25.97
C PHE A 177 -13.35 4.38 26.40
N MET A 178 -13.97 5.18 27.28
CA MET A 178 -15.24 4.85 27.93
C MET A 178 -16.34 5.90 27.67
N PRO A 179 -17.19 5.73 26.64
CA PRO A 179 -18.27 6.67 26.31
C PRO A 179 -19.26 6.98 27.45
N PHE A 180 -19.30 6.14 28.48
CA PHE A 180 -20.18 6.27 29.65
C PHE A 180 -20.31 7.69 30.21
N TYR A 181 -19.21 8.44 30.35
CA TYR A 181 -19.27 9.82 30.85
C TYR A 181 -19.95 10.79 29.87
N ASP A 182 -19.81 10.61 28.55
CA ASP A 182 -20.57 11.39 27.57
C ASP A 182 -22.07 11.12 27.65
N TYR A 183 -22.49 9.90 28.01
CA TYR A 183 -23.90 9.59 28.26
C TYR A 183 -24.40 10.26 29.55
N ILE A 184 -23.62 10.21 30.65
CA ILE A 184 -23.98 10.85 31.93
C ILE A 184 -24.14 12.37 31.78
N TYR A 185 -23.19 13.01 31.11
CA TYR A 185 -23.16 14.47 30.97
C TYR A 185 -23.86 14.98 29.71
N ASN A 186 -24.52 14.08 28.96
CA ASN A 186 -25.24 14.39 27.73
C ASN A 186 -24.39 15.15 26.69
N THR A 187 -23.14 14.72 26.52
CA THR A 187 -22.19 15.25 25.54
C THR A 187 -21.96 14.29 24.37
N MET A 188 -22.71 13.19 24.29
CA MET A 188 -22.64 12.23 23.18
C MET A 188 -23.29 12.80 21.91
N ASP A 189 -22.61 12.69 20.78
CA ASP A 189 -23.13 13.16 19.49
C ASP A 189 -24.27 12.26 18.98
N LYS A 190 -25.42 12.85 18.66
CA LYS A 190 -26.62 12.12 18.20
C LYS A 190 -26.37 11.25 16.96
N SER A 191 -25.38 11.59 16.14
CA SER A 191 -25.02 10.84 14.93
C SER A 191 -24.10 9.65 15.19
N SER A 192 -23.60 9.43 16.41
CA SER A 192 -22.60 8.39 16.73
C SER A 192 -23.00 6.99 16.27
N ASP A 193 -24.24 6.59 16.52
CA ASP A 193 -24.73 5.26 16.12
C ASP A 193 -24.91 5.14 14.60
N GLN A 194 -25.46 6.19 13.97
CA GLN A 194 -25.63 6.22 12.53
C GLN A 194 -24.29 6.15 11.81
N LEU A 195 -23.32 6.92 12.31
CA LEU A 195 -21.98 6.97 11.74
C LEU A 195 -21.30 5.61 11.87
N TYR A 196 -21.30 5.00 13.06
CA TYR A 196 -20.78 3.64 13.27
C TYR A 196 -21.39 2.61 12.30
N GLN A 197 -22.71 2.59 12.14
CA GLN A 197 -23.39 1.68 11.21
C GLN A 197 -23.10 1.99 9.74
N SER A 198 -22.87 3.26 9.38
CA SER A 198 -22.51 3.65 8.01
C SER A 198 -21.07 3.27 7.68
N SER A 199 -20.14 3.42 8.63
CA SER A 199 -18.73 3.06 8.46
C SER A 199 -18.52 1.57 8.24
N LEU A 200 -19.32 0.74 8.92
CA LEU A 200 -19.29 -0.72 8.75
C LEU A 200 -19.85 -1.17 7.39
N ARG A 201 -20.86 -0.47 6.86
CA ARG A 201 -21.41 -0.75 5.52
C ARG A 201 -20.45 -0.32 4.41
N GLY A 202 -19.67 0.74 4.66
CA GLY A 202 -18.83 1.37 3.66
C GLY A 202 -19.65 2.12 2.59
N THR A 203 -18.98 2.96 1.81
CA THR A 203 -19.52 3.48 0.55
C THR A 203 -18.80 2.78 -0.59
N GLU A 204 -19.56 2.09 -1.44
CA GLU A 204 -19.05 1.52 -2.69
C GLU A 204 -18.81 2.64 -3.70
N GLU A 205 -17.71 3.37 -3.52
CA GLU A 205 -17.18 4.19 -4.60
C GLU A 205 -16.57 3.26 -5.65
N THR A 206 -17.24 3.16 -6.80
CA THR A 206 -16.66 2.57 -8.01
C THR A 206 -15.52 3.45 -8.50
N PRO A 207 -14.27 2.97 -8.49
CA PRO A 207 -13.17 3.72 -9.08
C PRO A 207 -13.26 3.69 -10.61
N ASP A 208 -12.78 4.73 -11.27
CA ASP A 208 -12.63 4.75 -12.73
C ASP A 208 -11.52 3.79 -13.18
N LEU A 209 -10.45 3.66 -12.39
CA LEU A 209 -9.27 2.84 -12.69
C LEU A 209 -8.83 2.03 -11.47
N VAL A 210 -8.43 0.78 -11.72
CA VAL A 210 -7.73 -0.07 -10.77
C VAL A 210 -6.31 -0.36 -11.25
N HIS A 211 -5.33 -0.24 -10.37
CA HIS A 211 -3.97 -0.74 -10.60
C HIS A 211 -3.74 -1.98 -9.72
N LEU A 212 -3.56 -3.14 -10.34
CA LEU A 212 -3.37 -4.41 -9.67
C LEU A 212 -1.88 -4.70 -9.48
N THR A 213 -1.41 -4.73 -8.24
CA THR A 213 -0.01 -4.97 -7.86
C THR A 213 0.10 -6.13 -6.88
N HIS A 214 1.29 -6.39 -6.35
CA HIS A 214 1.54 -7.39 -5.32
C HIS A 214 2.76 -7.00 -4.47
N MET A 215 3.02 -7.70 -3.37
CA MET A 215 4.17 -7.46 -2.51
C MET A 215 5.45 -7.89 -3.24
N THR A 216 6.56 -7.18 -3.02
CA THR A 216 7.81 -7.48 -3.74
C THR A 216 8.71 -8.40 -2.92
N ASP A 217 9.22 -7.89 -1.81
CA ASP A 217 10.02 -8.60 -0.83
C ASP A 217 9.31 -8.58 0.52
N LEU A 218 9.87 -9.26 1.52
CA LEU A 218 9.25 -9.34 2.83
C LEU A 218 9.06 -7.95 3.50
N GLN A 219 9.99 -7.03 3.25
CA GLN A 219 9.98 -5.69 3.82
C GLN A 219 8.96 -4.76 3.15
N SER A 220 8.52 -5.07 1.93
CA SER A 220 7.51 -4.29 1.21
C SER A 220 6.18 -4.15 1.96
N ALA A 221 5.87 -5.08 2.87
CA ALA A 221 4.72 -4.97 3.77
C ALA A 221 4.79 -3.70 4.65
N TYR A 222 5.98 -3.24 5.01
CA TYR A 222 6.19 -2.01 5.81
C TYR A 222 6.08 -0.72 5.00
N HIS A 223 6.13 -0.82 3.67
CA HIS A 223 5.89 0.30 2.77
C HIS A 223 4.39 0.49 2.46
N LEU A 224 3.51 -0.36 3.00
CA LEU A 224 2.08 -0.08 3.04
C LEU A 224 1.80 1.03 4.07
N ARG A 225 0.92 1.98 3.74
CA ARG A 225 0.54 3.09 4.63
C ARG A 225 0.05 2.61 6.00
N ILE A 226 -0.61 1.45 6.04
CA ILE A 226 -1.17 0.83 7.25
C ILE A 226 -0.06 0.47 8.26
N GLY A 227 1.15 0.18 7.78
CA GLY A 227 2.31 -0.08 8.64
C GLY A 227 2.89 1.22 9.17
N PHE A 228 4.00 1.66 8.57
CA PHE A 228 4.73 2.84 9.03
C PHE A 228 4.70 3.93 7.94
N ALA A 229 3.87 4.96 8.13
CA ALA A 229 3.75 6.06 7.17
C ALA A 229 5.10 6.73 6.84
N SER A 230 6.00 6.83 7.82
CA SER A 230 7.36 7.35 7.64
C SER A 230 8.22 6.46 6.74
N ILE A 231 8.03 5.13 6.77
CA ILE A 231 8.73 4.16 5.93
C ILE A 231 8.10 4.14 4.54
N ALA A 232 6.77 4.08 4.45
CA ALA A 232 6.01 4.15 3.19
C ALA A 232 6.35 5.41 2.37
N SER A 233 6.71 6.52 3.04
CA SER A 233 7.11 7.76 2.37
C SER A 233 8.51 7.74 1.73
N LYS A 234 9.31 6.69 1.98
CA LYS A 234 10.71 6.57 1.51
C LYS A 234 10.87 5.35 0.60
N PRO A 235 11.81 5.39 -0.37
CA PRO A 235 12.16 4.21 -1.15
C PRO A 235 12.79 3.10 -0.28
N SER A 236 12.49 1.84 -0.59
CA SER A 236 12.92 0.61 0.10
C SER A 236 14.40 0.29 -0.06
N ASN A 237 15.10 0.97 -0.98
CA ASN A 237 16.54 0.81 -1.18
C ASN A 237 17.39 1.27 0.01
N ARG A 238 16.78 1.92 1.02
CA ARG A 238 17.45 2.30 2.28
C ARG A 238 17.22 1.21 3.33
N SER A 239 18.20 0.30 3.45
CA SER A 239 18.24 -0.66 4.56
C SER A 239 18.37 0.09 5.89
N MET A 240 17.28 0.13 6.67
CA MET A 240 17.29 0.69 8.01
C MET A 240 17.59 -0.43 8.99
N TRP A 241 18.60 -0.25 9.85
CA TRP A 241 19.12 -1.29 10.75
C TRP A 241 18.00 -1.94 11.60
N TYR A 242 17.02 -1.15 12.05
CA TYR A 242 15.93 -1.63 12.90
C TYR A 242 14.90 -2.48 12.14
N MET A 243 14.87 -2.47 10.81
CA MET A 243 13.95 -3.31 10.03
C MET A 243 14.22 -4.81 10.24
N TRP A 244 15.46 -5.17 10.62
CA TRP A 244 15.80 -6.52 11.03
C TRP A 244 15.02 -6.98 12.27
N THR A 245 14.80 -6.09 13.23
CA THR A 245 14.00 -6.41 14.43
C THR A 245 12.53 -6.67 14.09
N LEU A 246 12.04 -6.07 13.00
CA LEU A 246 10.69 -6.26 12.50
C LEU A 246 10.56 -7.48 11.59
N TRP A 247 11.64 -8.15 11.20
CA TRP A 247 11.57 -9.30 10.30
C TRP A 247 10.54 -10.39 10.69
N PRO A 248 10.44 -10.80 11.98
CA PRO A 248 9.46 -11.82 12.38
C PRO A 248 8.01 -11.41 12.09
N LEU A 249 7.67 -10.13 12.29
CA LEU A 249 6.34 -9.60 12.00
C LEU A 249 6.05 -9.63 10.49
N ALA A 250 7.05 -9.32 9.66
CA ALA A 250 6.91 -9.34 8.21
C ALA A 250 6.70 -10.78 7.70
N TRP A 251 7.44 -11.73 8.27
CA TRP A 251 7.29 -13.15 7.97
C TRP A 251 5.90 -13.67 8.36
N LEU A 252 5.44 -13.35 9.58
CA LEU A 252 4.09 -13.71 10.02
C LEU A 252 3.04 -13.10 9.08
N SER A 253 3.16 -11.82 8.76
CA SER A 253 2.26 -11.14 7.81
C SER A 253 2.22 -11.84 6.45
N MET A 254 3.37 -12.27 5.93
CA MET A 254 3.46 -13.01 4.68
C MET A 254 2.75 -14.37 4.77
N VAL A 255 2.98 -15.13 5.85
CA VAL A 255 2.31 -16.43 6.06
C VAL A 255 0.80 -16.25 6.16
N PHE A 256 0.33 -15.25 6.91
CA PHE A 256 -1.09 -14.93 7.00
C PHE A 256 -1.67 -14.55 5.63
N ALA A 257 -0.99 -13.68 4.88
CA ALA A 257 -1.39 -13.29 3.54
C ALA A 257 -1.40 -14.47 2.56
N TRP A 258 -0.47 -15.43 2.70
CA TRP A 258 -0.41 -16.58 1.82
C TRP A 258 -1.54 -17.58 2.13
N VAL A 259 -1.61 -18.06 3.37
CA VAL A 259 -2.57 -19.09 3.83
C VAL A 259 -3.99 -18.58 3.70
N TYR A 260 -4.20 -17.33 4.08
CA TYR A 260 -5.50 -16.72 4.08
C TYR A 260 -5.58 -15.55 3.11
N GLY A 261 -4.98 -15.60 1.92
CA GLY A 261 -5.17 -14.58 0.90
C GLY A 261 -5.97 -15.14 -0.26
N SER A 262 -7.23 -14.74 -0.41
CA SER A 262 -8.15 -15.29 -1.43
C SER A 262 -8.70 -14.26 -2.43
N SER A 263 -8.40 -12.98 -2.20
CA SER A 263 -8.81 -11.86 -3.03
C SER A 263 -7.81 -10.70 -2.91
N ALA A 264 -7.82 -9.82 -3.91
CA ALA A 264 -7.05 -8.58 -3.86
C ALA A 264 -7.69 -7.57 -2.90
N PHE A 265 -6.87 -6.74 -2.25
CA PHE A 265 -7.34 -5.73 -1.30
C PHE A 265 -6.88 -4.33 -1.67
N VAL A 266 -7.65 -3.30 -1.31
CA VAL A 266 -7.30 -1.90 -1.60
C VAL A 266 -6.19 -1.43 -0.69
N VAL A 267 -5.07 -1.01 -1.26
CA VAL A 267 -3.93 -0.43 -0.55
C VAL A 267 -3.96 1.08 -0.55
N GLU A 268 -4.42 1.67 -1.65
CA GLU A 268 -4.33 3.11 -1.87
C GLU A 268 -5.52 3.59 -2.70
N ARG A 269 -5.95 4.83 -2.44
CA ARG A 269 -6.96 5.55 -3.20
C ARG A 269 -6.36 6.86 -3.68
N ILE A 270 -6.20 7.02 -4.98
CA ILE A 270 -5.63 8.22 -5.60
C ILE A 270 -6.71 8.97 -6.33
N LYS A 271 -6.64 10.30 -6.29
CA LYS A 271 -7.50 11.18 -7.09
C LYS A 271 -6.65 12.04 -8.02
N LEU A 272 -7.07 12.14 -9.28
CA LEU A 272 -6.51 13.06 -10.26
C LEU A 272 -7.66 13.81 -10.94
N LYS A 273 -7.83 15.09 -10.60
CA LYS A 273 -8.98 15.90 -11.05
C LYS A 273 -10.30 15.19 -10.71
N LYS A 274 -11.07 14.75 -11.71
CA LYS A 274 -12.33 14.01 -11.56
C LYS A 274 -12.14 12.49 -11.53
N LEU A 275 -10.97 11.99 -11.92
CA LEU A 275 -10.67 10.56 -11.99
C LEU A 275 -10.39 10.00 -10.59
N THR A 276 -11.11 8.93 -10.24
CA THR A 276 -10.90 8.19 -9.00
C THR A 276 -10.19 6.87 -9.29
N MET A 277 -9.15 6.56 -8.53
CA MET A 277 -8.28 5.42 -8.81
C MET A 277 -8.01 4.63 -7.54
N GLN A 278 -7.88 3.31 -7.67
CA GLN A 278 -7.52 2.42 -6.57
C GLN A 278 -6.31 1.57 -6.93
N THR A 279 -5.44 1.32 -5.96
CA THR A 279 -4.39 0.30 -6.05
C THR A 279 -4.86 -0.92 -5.29
N TRP A 280 -4.96 -2.04 -5.97
CA TRP A 280 -5.31 -3.33 -5.38
C TRP A 280 -4.06 -4.19 -5.31
N ALA A 281 -3.85 -4.82 -4.16
CA ALA A 281 -2.74 -5.73 -3.92
C ALA A 281 -3.24 -7.16 -3.88
N ILE A 282 -2.61 -8.04 -4.66
CA ILE A 282 -2.71 -9.48 -4.47
C ILE A 282 -1.83 -9.86 -3.26
N PRO A 283 -2.33 -10.65 -2.30
CA PRO A 283 -1.61 -11.08 -1.11
C PRO A 283 -0.56 -12.16 -1.44
N ARG A 284 0.36 -11.83 -2.35
CA ARG A 284 1.45 -12.67 -2.83
C ARG A 284 2.73 -11.84 -3.01
N TYR A 285 3.88 -12.48 -2.86
CA TYR A 285 5.22 -11.91 -2.91
C TYR A 285 5.97 -12.38 -4.16
N ASN A 286 6.98 -11.63 -4.63
CA ASN A 286 7.73 -11.95 -5.86
C ASN A 286 8.16 -13.41 -5.96
N PHE A 287 8.70 -13.98 -4.87
CA PHE A 287 9.21 -15.35 -4.88
C PHE A 287 8.11 -16.39 -5.16
N GLN A 288 6.86 -16.10 -4.80
CA GLN A 288 5.72 -16.99 -5.02
C GLN A 288 5.31 -17.04 -6.50
N TYR A 289 5.47 -15.95 -7.25
CA TYR A 289 5.27 -15.94 -8.70
C TYR A 289 6.28 -16.82 -9.44
N GLY A 290 7.45 -17.08 -8.82
CA GLY A 290 8.46 -18.00 -9.34
C GLY A 290 8.14 -19.48 -9.08
N LEU A 291 7.15 -19.79 -8.24
CA LEU A 291 6.77 -21.17 -7.91
C LEU A 291 5.74 -21.67 -8.93
N ASN A 292 6.10 -22.71 -9.70
CA ASN A 292 5.24 -23.24 -10.75
C ASN A 292 3.87 -23.72 -10.24
N TRP A 293 3.80 -24.28 -9.03
CA TRP A 293 2.55 -24.76 -8.43
C TRP A 293 1.62 -23.63 -7.93
N GLU A 294 2.13 -22.41 -7.71
CA GLU A 294 1.30 -21.27 -7.31
C GLU A 294 0.66 -20.55 -8.51
N ARG A 295 1.06 -20.87 -9.75
CA ARG A 295 0.61 -20.16 -10.96
C ARG A 295 -0.91 -20.13 -11.10
N GLU A 296 -1.57 -21.27 -10.88
CA GLU A 296 -3.03 -21.38 -10.94
C GLU A 296 -3.69 -20.53 -9.84
N SER A 297 -3.22 -20.67 -8.59
CA SER A 297 -3.69 -19.88 -7.44
C SER A 297 -3.56 -18.36 -7.68
N ILE A 298 -2.44 -17.92 -8.24
CA ILE A 298 -2.20 -16.51 -8.57
C ILE A 298 -3.12 -16.04 -9.70
N ASN A 299 -3.28 -16.84 -10.76
CA ASN A 299 -4.20 -16.51 -11.85
C ASN A 299 -5.65 -16.43 -11.36
N ASP A 300 -6.08 -17.30 -10.45
CA ASP A 300 -7.41 -17.21 -9.83
C ASP A 300 -7.59 -15.89 -9.06
N LEU A 301 -6.55 -15.40 -8.38
CA LEU A 301 -6.58 -14.11 -7.68
C LEU A 301 -6.66 -12.93 -8.65
N ILE A 302 -5.89 -12.96 -9.74
CA ILE A 302 -5.93 -11.96 -10.80
C ILE A 302 -7.30 -11.96 -11.48
N GLU A 303 -7.82 -13.15 -11.79
CA GLU A 303 -9.13 -13.34 -12.42
C GLU A 303 -10.25 -12.77 -11.56
N LYS A 304 -10.28 -13.10 -10.26
CA LYS A 304 -11.25 -12.54 -9.32
C LYS A 304 -11.17 -11.02 -9.26
N ALA A 305 -9.97 -10.45 -9.28
CA ALA A 305 -9.80 -9.00 -9.28
C ALA A 305 -10.33 -8.36 -10.58
N ILE A 306 -10.10 -8.99 -11.74
CA ILE A 306 -10.62 -8.52 -13.03
C ILE A 306 -12.15 -8.56 -13.05
N LEU A 307 -12.74 -9.69 -12.62
CA LEU A 307 -14.20 -9.85 -12.60
C LEU A 307 -14.87 -8.92 -11.59
N ASP A 308 -14.26 -8.70 -10.42
CA ASP A 308 -14.75 -7.72 -9.42
C ASP A 308 -14.68 -6.28 -9.96
N ALA A 309 -13.60 -5.92 -10.66
CA ALA A 309 -13.49 -4.62 -11.32
C ALA A 309 -14.55 -4.44 -12.43
N ASP A 310 -14.78 -5.46 -13.26
CA ASP A 310 -15.82 -5.42 -14.28
C ASP A 310 -17.22 -5.27 -13.68
N ALA A 311 -17.53 -6.07 -12.66
CA ALA A 311 -18.83 -6.06 -11.98
C ALA A 311 -19.14 -4.69 -11.36
N ARG A 312 -18.12 -4.04 -10.77
CA ARG A 312 -18.24 -2.69 -10.20
C ARG A 312 -18.36 -1.59 -11.26
N GLY A 313 -18.09 -1.88 -12.53
CA GLY A 313 -18.12 -0.89 -13.61
C GLY A 313 -16.83 -0.07 -13.74
N VAL A 314 -15.69 -0.62 -13.29
CA VAL A 314 -14.38 0.01 -13.48
C VAL A 314 -14.06 0.10 -14.98
N LYS A 315 -13.54 1.24 -15.44
CA LYS A 315 -13.26 1.46 -16.87
C LYS A 315 -11.98 0.75 -17.30
N VAL A 316 -10.93 0.84 -16.48
CA VAL A 316 -9.59 0.31 -16.79
C VAL A 316 -9.03 -0.45 -15.59
N LEU A 317 -8.39 -1.60 -15.85
CA LEU A 317 -7.57 -2.32 -14.88
C LEU A 317 -6.18 -2.50 -15.46
N SER A 318 -5.19 -1.88 -14.79
CA SER A 318 -3.79 -2.04 -15.15
C SER A 318 -3.13 -3.17 -14.36
N LEU A 319 -2.40 -4.04 -15.06
CA LEU A 319 -1.70 -5.18 -14.46
C LEU A 319 -0.26 -4.76 -14.15
N GLY A 320 0.05 -4.49 -12.88
CA GLY A 320 1.40 -4.12 -12.44
C GLY A 320 2.25 -5.33 -12.04
N LEU A 321 3.57 -5.15 -12.11
CA LEU A 321 4.60 -6.12 -11.71
C LEU A 321 4.41 -7.47 -12.41
N LEU A 322 4.55 -8.58 -11.68
CA LEU A 322 4.48 -9.94 -12.26
C LEU A 322 3.05 -10.36 -12.62
N ASN A 323 2.02 -9.56 -12.32
CA ASN A 323 0.65 -9.83 -12.73
C ASN A 323 0.45 -9.82 -14.26
N GLN A 324 1.38 -9.20 -14.99
CA GLN A 324 1.41 -9.18 -16.46
C GLN A 324 2.50 -10.09 -17.06
N ALA A 325 3.07 -11.02 -16.29
CA ALA A 325 4.13 -11.89 -16.80
C ALA A 325 3.62 -12.79 -17.94
N LYS A 326 4.35 -12.84 -19.07
CA LYS A 326 3.97 -13.65 -20.24
C LYS A 326 3.78 -15.13 -19.91
N GLN A 327 4.65 -15.68 -19.05
CA GLN A 327 4.58 -17.08 -18.60
C GLN A 327 3.42 -17.38 -17.64
N LEU A 328 2.83 -16.34 -17.02
CA LEU A 328 1.75 -16.48 -16.06
C LEU A 328 0.39 -16.48 -16.76
N ASN A 329 0.11 -15.45 -17.56
CA ASN A 329 -1.20 -15.24 -18.20
C ASN A 329 -1.12 -14.54 -19.57
N GLY A 330 0.06 -14.53 -20.19
CA GLY A 330 0.27 -13.86 -21.48
C GLY A 330 0.08 -12.35 -21.42
N GLY A 331 0.38 -11.70 -20.29
CA GLY A 331 0.17 -10.26 -20.13
C GLY A 331 -1.31 -9.86 -20.09
N GLY A 332 -2.18 -10.73 -19.57
CA GLY A 332 -3.63 -10.55 -19.50
C GLY A 332 -4.41 -11.15 -20.68
N GLU A 333 -3.74 -11.65 -21.71
CA GLU A 333 -4.37 -12.27 -22.88
C GLU A 333 -5.24 -13.48 -22.53
N LEU A 334 -4.82 -14.27 -21.54
CA LEU A 334 -5.60 -15.39 -20.99
C LEU A 334 -7.02 -14.96 -20.60
N PHE A 335 -7.14 -13.85 -19.87
CA PHE A 335 -8.42 -13.36 -19.36
C PHE A 335 -9.27 -12.71 -20.45
N ARG A 336 -8.62 -12.04 -21.42
CA ARG A 336 -9.31 -11.50 -22.60
C ARG A 336 -9.96 -12.61 -23.44
N GLN A 337 -9.26 -13.72 -23.64
CA GLN A 337 -9.79 -14.88 -24.36
C GLN A 337 -10.90 -15.60 -23.58
N LYS A 338 -10.70 -15.78 -22.27
CA LYS A 338 -11.69 -16.41 -21.38
C LYS A 338 -12.98 -15.58 -21.27
N TYR A 339 -12.86 -14.25 -21.28
CA TYR A 339 -13.97 -13.31 -21.09
C TYR A 339 -14.02 -12.26 -22.22
N PRO A 340 -14.51 -12.62 -23.43
CA PRO A 340 -14.53 -11.71 -24.58
C PRO A 340 -15.47 -10.51 -24.43
N LYS A 341 -16.36 -10.52 -23.42
CA LYS A 341 -17.35 -9.46 -23.14
C LYS A 341 -16.95 -8.55 -21.97
N LEU A 342 -15.68 -8.56 -21.54
CA LEU A 342 -15.19 -7.65 -20.50
C LEU A 342 -15.44 -6.20 -20.92
N ARG A 343 -16.09 -5.44 -20.04
CA ARG A 343 -16.26 -4.00 -20.14
C ARG A 343 -15.04 -3.27 -19.58
N VAL A 344 -14.37 -3.85 -18.58
CA VAL A 344 -13.10 -3.32 -18.08
C VAL A 344 -11.98 -3.55 -19.09
N ARG A 345 -11.17 -2.52 -19.34
CA ARG A 345 -10.04 -2.60 -20.28
C ARG A 345 -8.80 -3.04 -19.53
N LEU A 346 -8.14 -4.07 -20.03
CA LEU A 346 -6.91 -4.60 -19.44
C LEU A 346 -5.71 -3.87 -20.05
N VAL A 347 -4.81 -3.36 -19.21
CA VAL A 347 -3.65 -2.59 -19.63
C VAL A 347 -2.38 -3.10 -18.95
N ASP A 348 -1.47 -3.66 -19.72
CA ASP A 348 -0.13 -4.03 -19.26
C ASP A 348 0.78 -2.79 -19.20
N GLY A 349 0.58 -1.80 -20.08
CA GLY A 349 1.28 -0.51 -20.09
C GLY A 349 2.62 -0.51 -20.82
N SER A 350 2.88 -1.54 -21.63
CA SER A 350 4.12 -1.72 -22.38
C SER A 350 4.42 -0.56 -23.35
N GLY A 351 3.42 0.06 -23.97
CA GLY A 351 3.59 1.13 -24.95
C GLY A 351 4.22 2.38 -24.35
N LEU A 352 3.73 2.83 -23.19
CA LEU A 352 4.35 3.97 -22.48
C LEU A 352 5.73 3.60 -21.93
N ALA A 353 5.90 2.37 -21.42
CA ALA A 353 7.20 1.91 -20.94
C ALA A 353 8.25 1.93 -22.06
N THR A 354 7.94 1.40 -23.24
CA THR A 354 8.77 1.50 -24.45
C THR A 354 9.08 2.95 -24.81
N ALA A 355 8.08 3.83 -24.77
CA ALA A 355 8.30 5.25 -25.06
C ALA A 355 9.28 5.91 -24.09
N VAL A 356 9.15 5.65 -22.79
CA VAL A 356 10.08 6.18 -21.77
C VAL A 356 11.50 5.65 -21.98
N VAL A 357 11.67 4.37 -22.32
CA VAL A 357 12.98 3.79 -22.65
C VAL A 357 13.58 4.49 -23.87
N LEU A 358 12.82 4.63 -24.96
CA LEU A 358 13.29 5.27 -26.20
C LEU A 358 13.72 6.72 -25.98
N LYS A 359 13.04 7.48 -25.12
CA LYS A 359 13.39 8.87 -24.79
C LYS A 359 14.51 8.98 -23.75
N SER A 360 14.87 7.88 -23.08
CA SER A 360 16.01 7.82 -22.16
C SER A 360 17.34 7.55 -22.87
N ILE A 361 17.29 7.04 -24.11
CA ILE A 361 18.48 6.81 -24.94
C ILE A 361 18.99 8.17 -25.46
N PRO A 362 20.30 8.46 -25.32
CA PRO A 362 20.91 9.67 -25.89
C PRO A 362 20.62 9.83 -27.39
N HIS A 363 20.26 11.04 -27.83
CA HIS A 363 19.85 11.33 -29.22
C HIS A 363 20.93 11.03 -30.26
N ASP A 364 22.20 11.07 -29.88
CA ASP A 364 23.38 10.82 -30.70
C ASP A 364 23.83 9.34 -30.70
N ALA A 365 23.10 8.47 -29.99
CA ALA A 365 23.41 7.06 -29.89
C ALA A 365 23.32 6.36 -31.26
N LYS A 366 24.45 5.86 -31.77
CA LYS A 366 24.52 5.09 -33.02
C LYS A 366 24.37 3.59 -32.82
N GLN A 367 24.70 3.09 -31.63
CA GLN A 367 24.69 1.67 -31.30
C GLN A 367 24.21 1.46 -29.87
N VAL A 368 23.39 0.44 -29.66
CA VAL A 368 22.92 0.00 -28.35
C VAL A 368 23.13 -1.51 -28.19
N PHE A 369 23.38 -1.95 -26.97
CA PHE A 369 23.40 -3.35 -26.60
C PHE A 369 22.07 -3.72 -25.95
N LEU A 370 21.40 -4.75 -26.44
CA LEU A 370 20.17 -5.25 -25.86
C LEU A 370 20.45 -6.61 -25.20
N GLN A 371 20.46 -6.60 -23.86
CA GLN A 371 20.58 -7.78 -23.01
C GLN A 371 19.26 -8.00 -22.29
N ALA A 372 18.33 -8.66 -22.98
CA ALA A 372 17.00 -8.92 -22.45
C ALA A 372 16.45 -10.20 -23.05
N GLY A 373 15.72 -10.96 -22.23
CA GLY A 373 14.95 -12.09 -22.72
C GLY A 373 13.86 -11.69 -23.72
N PRO A 374 13.12 -12.66 -24.28
CA PRO A 374 12.03 -12.42 -25.23
C PRO A 374 10.85 -11.69 -24.57
N SER A 375 10.96 -10.38 -24.40
CA SER A 375 9.93 -9.52 -23.80
C SER A 375 9.33 -8.57 -24.83
N LYS A 376 8.06 -8.23 -24.64
CA LYS A 376 7.29 -7.32 -25.50
C LYS A 376 7.98 -5.95 -25.64
N ILE A 377 8.50 -5.42 -24.53
CA ILE A 377 9.19 -4.13 -24.49
C ILE A 377 10.53 -4.21 -25.21
N ALA A 378 11.31 -5.29 -25.04
CA ALA A 378 12.55 -5.50 -25.77
C ALA A 378 12.32 -5.51 -27.28
N CYS A 379 11.28 -6.22 -27.74
CA CYS A 379 10.92 -6.31 -29.16
C CYS A 379 10.48 -4.97 -29.74
N ALA A 380 9.60 -4.26 -29.03
CA ALA A 380 9.15 -2.94 -29.46
C ALA A 380 10.29 -1.90 -29.48
N THR A 381 11.16 -1.93 -28.47
CA THR A 381 12.30 -1.01 -28.37
C THR A 381 13.32 -1.28 -29.48
N ALA A 382 13.66 -2.55 -29.71
CA ALA A 382 14.58 -2.95 -30.79
C ALA A 382 14.05 -2.53 -32.16
N SER A 383 12.77 -2.79 -32.42
CA SER A 383 12.12 -2.44 -33.69
C SER A 383 12.15 -0.92 -33.93
N ALA A 384 11.73 -0.13 -32.95
CA ALA A 384 11.73 1.34 -33.04
C ALA A 384 13.13 1.94 -33.21
N LEU A 385 14.17 1.32 -32.64
CA LEU A 385 15.56 1.74 -32.82
C LEU A 385 16.10 1.40 -34.21
N CYS A 386 15.80 0.20 -34.72
CA CYS A 386 16.16 -0.20 -36.09
C CYS A 386 15.48 0.69 -37.13
N GLU A 387 14.22 1.11 -36.91
CA GLU A 387 13.51 2.08 -37.76
C GLU A 387 14.21 3.45 -37.78
N LYS A 388 14.74 3.89 -36.63
CA LYS A 388 15.54 5.11 -36.50
C LYS A 388 16.98 4.98 -37.03
N GLY A 389 17.36 3.80 -37.54
CA GLY A 389 18.71 3.54 -38.06
C GLY A 389 19.78 3.38 -36.97
N VAL A 390 19.38 3.11 -35.73
CA VAL A 390 20.28 2.80 -34.62
C VAL A 390 20.60 1.30 -34.66
N LYS A 391 21.89 0.95 -34.52
CA LYS A 391 22.31 -0.45 -34.55
C LYS A 391 22.05 -1.14 -33.21
N VAL A 392 21.30 -2.22 -33.21
CA VAL A 392 20.98 -3.01 -32.01
C VAL A 392 21.84 -4.27 -31.99
N ILE A 393 22.68 -4.41 -30.96
CA ILE A 393 23.60 -5.55 -30.80
C ILE A 393 23.07 -6.49 -29.71
N MET A 394 23.10 -7.80 -29.97
CA MET A 394 22.61 -8.84 -29.06
C MET A 394 23.59 -10.02 -28.97
N ASN A 395 23.59 -10.73 -27.83
CA ASN A 395 24.49 -11.87 -27.58
C ASN A 395 23.83 -13.26 -27.66
N PRO A 396 22.56 -13.48 -27.25
CA PRO A 396 21.95 -14.80 -27.43
C PRO A 396 21.42 -14.99 -28.86
N LYS A 397 21.98 -15.94 -29.61
CA LYS A 397 21.55 -16.25 -30.99
C LYS A 397 20.05 -16.56 -31.09
N LYS A 398 19.50 -17.26 -30.09
CA LYS A 398 18.08 -17.61 -30.01
C LYS A 398 17.17 -16.37 -29.90
N GLU A 399 17.57 -15.37 -29.14
CA GLU A 399 16.80 -14.12 -28.97
C GLU A 399 16.91 -13.27 -30.23
N TYR A 400 18.11 -13.21 -30.82
CA TYR A 400 18.35 -12.55 -32.10
C TYR A 400 17.45 -13.12 -33.21
N ASP A 401 17.40 -14.45 -33.37
CA ASP A 401 16.60 -15.09 -34.43
C ASP A 401 15.10 -14.81 -34.25
N MET A 402 14.62 -14.81 -33.01
CA MET A 402 13.23 -14.50 -32.69
C MET A 402 12.89 -13.03 -33.00
N LEU A 403 13.74 -12.08 -32.60
CA LEU A 403 13.56 -10.65 -32.89
C LEU A 403 13.66 -10.35 -34.39
N LYS A 404 14.60 -10.99 -35.08
CA LYS A 404 14.77 -10.83 -36.52
C LYS A 404 13.49 -11.22 -37.28
N SER A 405 12.77 -12.24 -36.83
CA SER A 405 11.50 -12.66 -37.46
C SER A 405 10.35 -11.64 -37.33
N GLN A 406 10.47 -10.67 -36.42
CA GLN A 406 9.45 -9.65 -36.14
C GLN A 406 9.77 -8.30 -36.79
N ILE A 407 10.99 -8.11 -37.29
CA ILE A 407 11.46 -6.86 -37.91
C ILE A 407 11.41 -7.01 -39.42
N ALA A 408 10.93 -5.99 -40.13
CA ALA A 408 10.90 -5.99 -41.59
C ALA A 408 12.30 -6.21 -42.20
N ASP A 409 12.40 -7.03 -43.24
CA ASP A 409 13.67 -7.46 -43.85
C ASP A 409 14.57 -6.28 -44.29
N SER A 410 13.96 -5.17 -44.71
CA SER A 410 14.69 -3.94 -45.11
C SER A 410 15.45 -3.26 -43.97
N ARG A 411 15.07 -3.52 -42.71
CA ARG A 411 15.66 -2.91 -41.50
C ARG A 411 16.36 -3.93 -40.59
N ALA A 412 16.25 -5.22 -40.89
CA ALA A 412 16.95 -6.29 -40.17
C ALA A 412 18.49 -6.15 -40.21
N SER A 413 19.03 -5.37 -41.14
CA SER A 413 20.46 -5.05 -41.23
C SER A 413 21.00 -4.25 -40.03
N TYR A 414 20.13 -3.53 -39.32
CA TYR A 414 20.49 -2.80 -38.09
C TYR A 414 20.53 -3.69 -36.85
N LEU A 415 19.98 -4.91 -36.91
CA LEU A 415 20.10 -5.91 -35.86
C LEU A 415 21.36 -6.76 -36.10
N LYS A 416 22.27 -6.83 -35.12
CA LYS A 416 23.52 -7.60 -35.24
C LYS A 416 23.69 -8.54 -34.05
N ASN A 417 23.97 -9.81 -34.34
CA ASN A 417 24.49 -10.75 -33.36
C ASN A 417 26.01 -10.61 -33.28
N SER A 418 26.56 -10.18 -32.13
CA SER A 418 28.01 -10.03 -31.97
C SER A 418 28.45 -9.99 -30.51
N SER A 419 29.46 -10.79 -30.18
CA SER A 419 30.13 -10.82 -28.87
C SER A 419 31.35 -9.91 -28.74
N ASN A 420 31.83 -9.34 -29.85
CA ASN A 420 33.17 -8.74 -29.91
C ASN A 420 33.17 -7.20 -29.76
N HIS A 421 32.00 -6.56 -29.78
CA HIS A 421 31.91 -5.10 -29.68
C HIS A 421 30.68 -4.70 -28.87
N MET A 422 30.92 -4.33 -27.61
CA MET A 422 29.88 -3.90 -26.68
C MET A 422 29.82 -2.36 -26.65
N PRO A 423 28.73 -1.72 -27.08
CA PRO A 423 28.57 -0.28 -26.99
C PRO A 423 28.42 0.18 -25.54
N GLN A 424 28.49 1.50 -25.31
CA GLN A 424 28.34 2.10 -23.99
C GLN A 424 26.88 2.15 -23.47
N ILE A 425 25.88 1.95 -24.33
CA ILE A 425 24.47 2.03 -23.94
C ILE A 425 23.89 0.62 -23.89
N TRP A 426 23.40 0.21 -22.73
CA TRP A 426 22.90 -1.13 -22.46
C TRP A 426 21.42 -1.08 -22.05
N LEU A 427 20.56 -1.68 -22.86
CA LEU A 427 19.16 -1.91 -22.55
C LEU A 427 19.04 -3.28 -21.87
N VAL A 428 18.54 -3.30 -20.63
CA VAL A 428 18.62 -4.49 -19.77
C VAL A 428 17.30 -4.82 -19.08
N ASP A 429 16.89 -6.09 -19.10
CA ASP A 429 15.71 -6.58 -18.37
C ASP A 429 16.13 -7.14 -16.99
N SER A 430 16.74 -8.34 -17.01
CA SER A 430 17.44 -8.96 -15.88
C SER A 430 18.89 -9.20 -16.26
N ILE A 431 19.84 -8.67 -15.49
CA ILE A 431 21.27 -8.83 -15.73
C ILE A 431 21.98 -9.27 -14.44
N ASP A 432 22.86 -10.26 -14.55
CA ASP A 432 23.58 -10.80 -13.41
C ASP A 432 24.89 -10.04 -13.09
N ASP A 433 25.50 -10.35 -11.94
CA ASP A 433 26.73 -9.70 -11.47
C ASP A 433 27.94 -9.97 -12.39
N LYS A 434 27.94 -11.05 -13.20
CA LYS A 434 29.02 -11.39 -14.14
C LYS A 434 28.86 -10.62 -15.45
N GLU A 435 27.66 -10.57 -15.99
CA GLU A 435 27.29 -9.82 -17.19
C GLU A 435 27.55 -8.33 -17.01
N GLN A 436 27.19 -7.74 -15.86
CA GLN A 436 27.52 -6.34 -15.55
C GLN A 436 29.03 -6.07 -15.53
N LYS A 437 29.87 -7.06 -15.15
CA LYS A 437 31.32 -6.91 -15.15
C LYS A 437 31.94 -6.95 -16.54
N MET A 438 31.22 -7.50 -17.53
CA MET A 438 31.64 -7.51 -18.93
C MET A 438 31.36 -6.18 -19.65
N ALA A 439 30.55 -5.29 -19.05
CA ALA A 439 30.23 -4.00 -19.64
C ALA A 439 31.47 -3.08 -19.68
N PRO A 440 31.65 -2.30 -20.77
CA PRO A 440 32.70 -1.29 -20.85
C PRO A 440 32.64 -0.27 -19.71
N GLN A 441 33.78 0.33 -19.38
CA GLN A 441 33.83 1.45 -18.43
C GLN A 441 32.97 2.62 -18.93
N GLY A 442 32.22 3.25 -18.03
CA GLY A 442 31.32 4.36 -18.38
C GLY A 442 30.00 3.94 -19.01
N THR A 443 29.66 2.64 -18.97
CA THR A 443 28.39 2.13 -19.53
C THR A 443 27.17 2.79 -18.87
N ILE A 444 26.15 3.10 -19.66
CA ILE A 444 24.84 3.57 -19.24
C ILE A 444 23.87 2.38 -19.33
N PHE A 445 23.45 1.88 -18.17
CA PHE A 445 22.41 0.87 -18.06
C PHE A 445 21.04 1.53 -18.02
N ILE A 446 20.20 1.17 -19.00
CA ILE A 446 18.81 1.61 -19.14
C ILE A 446 17.92 0.38 -18.91
N PRO A 447 17.30 0.27 -17.72
CA PRO A 447 16.39 -0.83 -17.46
C PRO A 447 15.16 -0.76 -18.37
N ILE A 448 14.75 -1.91 -18.90
CA ILE A 448 13.47 -2.10 -19.60
C ILE A 448 12.48 -2.94 -18.80
N SER A 449 12.88 -3.33 -17.59
CA SER A 449 12.11 -4.16 -16.66
C SER A 449 11.37 -3.34 -15.61
N GLN A 450 10.34 -3.96 -15.03
CA GLN A 450 9.56 -3.35 -13.96
C GLN A 450 10.35 -3.24 -12.65
N PHE A 451 11.35 -4.10 -12.44
CA PHE A 451 12.14 -4.12 -11.22
C PHE A 451 13.50 -3.46 -11.42
N PRO A 452 14.03 -2.74 -10.43
CA PRO A 452 15.34 -2.12 -10.54
C PRO A 452 16.44 -3.19 -10.58
N ILE A 453 17.48 -2.94 -11.38
CA ILE A 453 18.68 -3.80 -11.40
C ILE A 453 19.60 -3.48 -10.22
N LYS A 454 20.28 -4.52 -9.73
CA LYS A 454 21.32 -4.39 -8.70
C LYS A 454 22.52 -3.63 -9.28
N LYS A 455 22.98 -2.58 -8.60
CA LYS A 455 24.12 -1.75 -9.03
C LYS A 455 25.43 -2.37 -8.55
N ILE A 456 26.25 -2.92 -9.45
CA ILE A 456 27.53 -3.56 -9.11
C ILE A 456 28.73 -2.66 -9.42
N ARG A 457 28.72 -2.02 -10.58
CA ARG A 457 29.81 -1.17 -11.08
C ARG A 457 29.61 0.29 -10.64
N LYS A 458 30.59 0.91 -9.98
CA LYS A 458 30.51 2.33 -9.57
C LYS A 458 30.88 3.31 -10.69
N ASP A 459 31.61 2.84 -11.69
CA ASP A 459 32.08 3.57 -12.86
C ASP A 459 31.06 3.57 -14.02
N CYS A 460 29.86 3.05 -13.80
CA CYS A 460 28.76 3.00 -14.76
C CYS A 460 27.56 3.81 -14.24
N THR A 461 26.74 4.29 -15.18
CA THR A 461 25.50 5.02 -14.85
C THR A 461 24.32 4.05 -14.91
N TYR A 462 23.44 4.08 -13.90
CA TYR A 462 22.24 3.26 -13.84
C TYR A 462 21.03 4.18 -13.83
N LEU A 463 20.26 4.16 -14.91
CA LEU A 463 18.99 4.87 -14.96
C LEU A 463 17.94 4.12 -14.13
N SER A 464 16.86 4.83 -13.76
CA SER A 464 15.71 4.20 -13.11
C SER A 464 14.97 3.29 -14.08
N THR A 465 14.16 2.38 -13.52
CA THR A 465 13.12 1.69 -14.31
C THR A 465 12.22 2.74 -14.99
N PRO A 466 11.60 2.40 -16.14
CA PRO A 466 10.68 3.28 -16.87
C PRO A 466 9.65 3.91 -15.93
N ALA A 467 9.80 5.21 -15.68
CA ALA A 467 9.03 5.95 -14.71
C ALA A 467 9.03 7.45 -15.04
N MET A 468 8.01 8.15 -14.54
CA MET A 468 7.84 9.58 -14.75
C MET A 468 7.41 10.25 -13.43
N LYS A 469 7.76 11.53 -13.28
CA LYS A 469 7.21 12.38 -12.24
C LYS A 469 5.74 12.65 -12.55
N ILE A 470 4.91 12.53 -11.53
CA ILE A 470 3.46 12.74 -11.63
C ILE A 470 3.10 14.24 -11.53
N PRO A 471 1.93 14.65 -12.04
CA PRO A 471 1.45 16.02 -11.91
C PRO A 471 1.14 16.40 -10.45
N GLU A 472 1.34 17.66 -10.10
CA GLU A 472 1.12 18.18 -8.73
C GLU A 472 -0.35 18.14 -8.29
N THR A 473 -1.27 18.08 -9.26
CA THR A 473 -2.71 17.96 -9.01
C THR A 473 -3.13 16.58 -8.50
N MET A 474 -2.24 15.59 -8.50
CA MET A 474 -2.55 14.25 -8.02
C MET A 474 -2.51 14.21 -6.48
N GLN A 475 -3.58 13.69 -5.88
CA GLN A 475 -3.81 13.71 -4.43
C GLN A 475 -3.77 12.29 -3.84
N ASN A 476 -3.53 12.20 -2.53
CA ASN A 476 -3.55 10.95 -1.74
C ASN A 476 -2.54 9.90 -2.21
N ILE A 477 -1.31 10.35 -2.46
CA ILE A 477 -0.20 9.48 -2.84
C ILE A 477 0.65 9.26 -1.62
N HIS A 478 0.51 8.06 -1.07
CA HIS A 478 1.07 7.67 0.20
C HIS A 478 2.30 6.78 0.03
N ALA A 479 2.31 5.99 -1.04
CA ALA A 479 3.46 5.18 -1.43
C ALA A 479 3.67 5.27 -2.95
N CYS A 480 4.91 5.48 -3.35
CA CYS A 480 5.34 5.17 -4.72
C CYS A 480 5.71 3.68 -4.76
N GLU A 481 5.89 3.11 -5.95
CA GLU A 481 6.47 1.75 -6.03
C GLU A 481 7.77 1.69 -5.23
N ASN A 482 8.03 0.55 -4.60
CA ASN A 482 8.95 0.46 -3.45
C ASN A 482 10.31 1.13 -3.67
N TRP A 483 10.86 1.14 -4.89
CA TRP A 483 12.16 1.74 -5.22
C TRP A 483 12.11 3.15 -5.81
N LEU A 484 10.94 3.66 -6.20
CA LEU A 484 10.80 4.96 -6.86
C LEU A 484 10.75 6.11 -5.83
N PRO A 485 11.34 7.28 -6.16
CA PRO A 485 11.22 8.47 -5.32
C PRO A 485 9.77 8.93 -5.13
N ARG A 486 9.54 9.77 -4.11
CA ARG A 486 8.23 10.37 -3.88
C ARG A 486 7.77 11.19 -5.10
N LYS A 487 6.49 11.10 -5.43
CA LYS A 487 5.88 11.73 -6.63
C LYS A 487 6.45 11.21 -7.95
N VAL A 488 6.93 9.97 -7.97
CA VAL A 488 7.33 9.25 -9.19
C VAL A 488 6.50 7.98 -9.29
N MET A 489 6.08 7.66 -10.51
CA MET A 489 5.25 6.50 -10.79
C MET A 489 5.78 5.79 -12.03
N SER A 490 5.66 4.46 -12.05
CA SER A 490 6.13 3.68 -13.20
C SER A 490 5.30 3.96 -14.45
N ALA A 491 5.93 3.77 -15.61
CA ALA A 491 5.28 3.93 -16.89
C ALA A 491 4.08 2.97 -17.04
N TRP A 492 4.18 1.73 -16.55
CA TRP A 492 3.09 0.75 -16.63
C TRP A 492 1.85 1.21 -15.86
N ARG A 493 2.03 1.75 -14.65
CA ARG A 493 0.92 2.30 -13.87
C ARG A 493 0.34 3.58 -14.49
N ILE A 494 1.19 4.46 -15.01
CA ILE A 494 0.76 5.69 -15.70
C ILE A 494 -0.03 5.34 -16.97
N ALA A 495 0.36 4.31 -17.73
CA ALA A 495 -0.36 3.89 -18.92
C ALA A 495 -1.84 3.59 -18.62
N GLY A 496 -2.14 2.87 -17.52
CA GLY A 496 -3.51 2.65 -17.07
C GLY A 496 -4.29 3.96 -16.83
N ILE A 497 -3.62 4.97 -16.27
CA ILE A 497 -4.19 6.31 -16.07
C ILE A 497 -4.48 6.98 -17.42
N LEU A 498 -3.56 6.91 -18.38
CA LEU A 498 -3.75 7.51 -19.70
C LEU A 498 -4.89 6.86 -20.48
N HIS A 499 -5.02 5.53 -20.44
CA HIS A 499 -6.16 4.83 -21.02
C HIS A 499 -7.49 5.34 -20.46
N ALA A 500 -7.56 5.58 -19.15
CA ALA A 500 -8.76 6.11 -18.50
C ALA A 500 -9.03 7.59 -18.82
N LEU A 501 -7.98 8.42 -18.92
CA LEU A 501 -8.09 9.84 -19.25
C LEU A 501 -8.47 10.09 -20.72
N GLU A 502 -7.87 9.31 -21.63
CA GLU A 502 -8.06 9.43 -23.07
C GLU A 502 -9.29 8.65 -23.59
N GLY A 503 -9.85 7.77 -22.75
CA GLY A 503 -10.97 6.92 -23.13
C GLY A 503 -10.62 5.91 -24.24
N TRP A 504 -9.37 5.43 -24.27
CA TRP A 504 -8.95 4.44 -25.25
C TRP A 504 -9.70 3.11 -25.03
N THR A 505 -10.26 2.57 -26.11
CA THR A 505 -11.15 1.41 -26.05
C THR A 505 -10.43 0.07 -26.16
N MET A 506 -9.17 0.06 -26.58
CA MET A 506 -8.39 -1.15 -26.78
C MET A 506 -7.91 -1.77 -25.47
N HIS A 507 -7.84 -3.10 -25.44
CA HIS A 507 -7.02 -3.80 -24.46
C HIS A 507 -5.55 -3.67 -24.88
N GLU A 508 -4.69 -3.31 -23.93
CA GLU A 508 -3.24 -3.36 -24.10
C GLU A 508 -2.74 -4.59 -23.34
N CYS A 509 -2.87 -5.77 -23.94
CA CYS A 509 -2.50 -7.06 -23.34
C CYS A 509 -2.01 -8.01 -24.43
N GLY A 510 -1.36 -9.12 -24.05
CA GLY A 510 -0.74 -10.00 -25.03
C GLY A 510 0.28 -9.24 -25.87
N ASP A 511 0.26 -9.43 -27.18
CA ASP A 511 1.16 -8.71 -28.09
C ASP A 511 0.61 -7.33 -28.51
N ALA A 512 -0.66 -7.01 -28.22
CA ALA A 512 -1.27 -5.72 -28.57
C ALA A 512 -0.71 -4.58 -27.70
N MET A 513 -0.18 -3.53 -28.32
CA MET A 513 0.50 -2.43 -27.64
C MET A 513 -0.02 -1.07 -28.12
N MET A 514 -0.11 -0.09 -27.22
CA MET A 514 -0.35 1.30 -27.61
C MET A 514 0.86 1.86 -28.36
N ASP A 515 0.62 2.69 -29.38
CA ASP A 515 1.69 3.40 -30.07
C ASP A 515 2.52 4.24 -29.08
N ALA A 516 3.85 4.09 -29.14
CA ALA A 516 4.75 4.66 -28.14
C ALA A 516 4.75 6.19 -28.18
N GLU A 517 4.73 6.82 -29.36
CA GLU A 517 4.72 8.28 -29.48
C GLU A 517 3.36 8.87 -29.10
N LYS A 518 2.25 8.19 -29.40
CA LYS A 518 0.90 8.54 -28.93
C LYS A 518 0.82 8.47 -27.40
N ALA A 519 1.29 7.37 -26.80
CA ALA A 519 1.33 7.21 -25.34
C ALA A 519 2.19 8.29 -24.68
N TRP A 520 3.36 8.58 -25.24
CA TRP A 520 4.24 9.64 -24.76
C TRP A 520 3.58 11.02 -24.82
N SER A 521 3.00 11.37 -25.96
CA SER A 521 2.35 12.67 -26.17
C SER A 521 1.20 12.87 -25.19
N ALA A 522 0.38 11.84 -24.99
CA ALA A 522 -0.67 11.84 -23.98
C ALA A 522 -0.10 12.05 -22.56
N ALA A 523 0.97 11.33 -22.20
CA ALA A 523 1.62 11.48 -20.89
C ALA A 523 2.07 12.93 -20.63
N ILE A 524 2.77 13.54 -21.58
CA ILE A 524 3.23 14.93 -21.47
C ILE A 524 2.04 15.90 -21.37
N SER A 525 0.99 15.70 -22.18
CA SER A 525 -0.20 16.56 -22.16
C SER A 525 -0.96 16.57 -20.84
N HIS A 526 -0.94 15.46 -20.10
CA HIS A 526 -1.54 15.33 -18.77
C HIS A 526 -0.60 15.72 -17.61
N GLY A 527 0.58 16.25 -17.93
CA GLY A 527 1.52 16.80 -16.94
C GLY A 527 2.43 15.77 -16.28
N PHE A 528 2.58 14.57 -16.87
CA PHE A 528 3.63 13.64 -16.48
C PHE A 528 4.97 14.10 -17.08
N VAL A 529 6.02 14.10 -16.26
CA VAL A 529 7.34 14.62 -16.68
C VAL A 529 8.38 13.50 -16.66
N PRO A 530 9.20 13.33 -17.71
CA PRO A 530 10.24 12.31 -17.74
C PRO A 530 11.28 12.52 -16.63
N LEU A 531 11.86 11.42 -16.12
CA LEU A 531 12.96 11.51 -15.17
C LEU A 531 14.25 11.85 -15.94
N THR A 532 14.77 13.05 -15.74
CA THR A 532 15.95 13.55 -16.49
C THR A 532 17.29 13.01 -15.98
N LYS A 533 17.33 12.31 -14.85
CA LYS A 533 18.43 11.50 -14.28
C LYS A 533 17.97 10.94 -12.92
N ALA A 534 18.35 9.71 -12.58
CA ALA A 534 18.05 9.06 -11.30
C ALA A 534 19.04 9.45 -10.19
#